data_AF-D8FZ02-F1
#
_entry.id   AF-D8FZ02-F1
#
_cell.length_a   1.000
_cell.length_b   1.000
_cell.length_c   1.000
_cell.angle_alpha   90.00
_cell.angle_beta   90.00
_cell.angle_gamma   90.00
#
_symmetry.space_group_name_H-M   'P 1'
#
loop_
_entity.id
_entity.type
_entity.pdbx_description
1 polymer ?
#
loop_
_entity_poly.entity_id
_entity_poly.type
_entity_poly.pdbx_seq_one_letter_code
_entity_poly.pdbx_strand_id
1 'polypeptide(L)' 'MPNLIIEFLPKYSPDYNLVELVWHSAKEYVANRLFESLEKLESLLHKLLNEGGLIMKWNRKIKNKGNAS' A
#
# COMPACT_ATOMS: atom_id res chain seq x y z
N MET A 1 -23.61 -5.43 -15.17
CA MET A 1 -22.63 -5.30 -14.06
C MET A 1 -21.46 -6.22 -14.38
N PRO A 2 -20.20 -5.77 -14.24
CA PRO A 2 -19.07 -6.68 -14.43
C PRO A 2 -19.12 -7.75 -13.33
N ASN A 3 -18.62 -8.96 -13.62
CA ASN A 3 -18.56 -10.09 -12.70
C ASN A 3 -17.66 -9.76 -11.50
N LEU A 4 -18.25 -9.15 -10.45
CA LEU A 4 -17.54 -8.83 -9.22
C LEU A 4 -17.53 -10.07 -8.32
N ILE A 5 -16.34 -10.59 -8.04
CA ILE A 5 -16.11 -11.67 -7.08
C ILE A 5 -15.59 -11.04 -5.80
N ILE A 6 -16.21 -11.39 -4.67
CA ILE A 6 -15.80 -10.94 -3.34
C ILE A 6 -15.07 -12.10 -2.68
N GLU A 7 -13.78 -11.91 -2.39
CA GLU A 7 -12.95 -12.88 -1.68
C GLU A 7 -13.03 -12.66 -0.16
N PHE A 8 -13.01 -13.75 0.60
CA PHE A 8 -13.01 -13.67 2.05
C PHE A 8 -11.65 -13.19 2.57
N LEU A 9 -11.66 -12.12 3.36
CA LEU A 9 -10.49 -11.62 4.09
C LEU A 9 -10.72 -11.79 5.60
N PRO A 10 -9.93 -12.62 6.31
CA PRO A 10 -10.07 -12.78 7.75
C PRO A 10 -9.83 -11.47 8.51
N LYS A 11 -10.49 -11.29 9.66
CA LYS A 11 -10.31 -10.11 10.50
C LYS A 11 -8.85 -9.96 10.94
N TYR A 12 -8.40 -8.71 11.05
CA TYR A 12 -7.06 -8.34 11.50
C TYR A 12 -5.94 -9.06 10.75
N SER A 13 -6.12 -9.38 9.47
CA SER A 13 -5.11 -10.12 8.70
C SER A 13 -4.54 -9.25 7.57
N PRO A 14 -3.77 -8.18 7.91
CA PRO A 14 -3.19 -7.28 6.92
C PRO A 14 -2.20 -7.98 5.99
N ASP A 15 -1.62 -9.09 6.45
CA ASP A 15 -0.72 -9.96 5.69
C ASP A 15 -1.41 -10.69 4.52
N TYR A 16 -2.73 -10.92 4.57
CA TYR A 16 -3.49 -11.45 3.44
C TYR A 16 -3.99 -10.37 2.48
N ASN A 17 -3.94 -9.09 2.85
CA ASN A 17 -4.41 -8.00 2.01
C ASN A 17 -3.26 -7.46 1.14
N LEU A 18 -3.29 -7.74 -0.17
CA LEU A 18 -2.28 -7.26 -1.11
C LEU A 18 -2.12 -5.73 -1.12
N VAL A 19 -3.20 -4.99 -0.84
CA VAL A 19 -3.16 -3.51 -0.77
C VAL A 19 -2.22 -3.05 0.35
N GLU A 20 -2.12 -3.79 1.47
CA GLU A 20 -1.20 -3.45 2.55
C GLU A 20 0.25 -3.49 2.09
N LEU A 21 0.62 -4.43 1.21
CA LEU A 21 1.98 -4.51 0.66
C LEU A 21 2.31 -3.31 -0.23
N VAL A 22 1.36 -2.91 -1.08
CA VAL A 22 1.48 -1.72 -1.93
C VAL A 22 1.63 -0.47 -1.05
N TRP A 23 0.75 -0.33 -0.05
CA TRP A 23 0.74 0.83 0.83
C TRP A 23 1.98 0.92 1.71
N HIS A 24 2.48 -0.21 2.21
CA HIS A 24 3.74 -0.26 2.94
C HIS A 24 4.91 0.26 2.11
N SER A 25 4.98 -0.14 0.84
CA SER A 25 6.05 0.32 -0.06
C SER A 25 5.87 1.80 -0.40
N ALA A 26 4.67 2.24 -0.74
CA ALA A 26 4.39 3.65 -1.09
C ALA A 26 4.68 4.61 0.07
N LYS A 27 4.35 4.23 1.31
CA LYS A 27 4.64 5.04 2.50
C LYS A 27 6.13 5.32 2.69
N GLU A 28 7.02 4.41 2.29
CA GLU A 28 8.48 4.66 2.38
C GLU A 28 8.92 5.80 1.46
N TYR A 29 8.23 6.02 0.33
CA TYR A 29 8.50 7.14 -0.59
C TYR A 29 7.93 8.47 -0.09
N VAL A 30 6.91 8.42 0.75
CA VAL A 30 6.27 9.62 1.35
C VAL A 30 6.94 9.99 2.67
N ALA A 31 7.53 9.01 3.38
CA ALA A 31 8.15 9.21 4.68
C ALA A 31 9.24 10.29 4.64
N ASN A 32 9.27 11.11 5.69
CA ASN A 32 10.23 12.21 5.88
C ASN A 32 10.23 13.25 4.75
N ARG A 33 9.11 13.43 4.04
CA ARG A 33 8.93 14.48 3.04
C ARG A 33 7.82 15.44 3.45
N LEU A 34 8.06 16.72 3.24
CA LEU A 34 7.04 17.75 3.29
C LEU A 34 6.61 18.06 1.85
N PHE A 35 5.31 18.10 1.61
CA PHE A 35 4.74 18.50 0.33
C PHE A 35 4.17 19.90 0.46
N GLU A 36 4.58 20.80 -0.43
CA GLU A 36 4.14 22.20 -0.42
C GLU A 36 2.68 22.37 -0.87
N SER A 37 2.11 21.34 -1.52
CA SER A 37 0.71 21.34 -1.97
C SER A 37 0.18 19.92 -2.14
N LEU A 38 -1.15 19.81 -2.25
CA LEU A 38 -1.83 18.53 -2.48
C LEU A 38 -1.46 17.96 -3.86
N GLU A 39 -1.34 18.82 -4.87
CA GLU A 39 -1.01 18.43 -6.24
C GLU A 39 0.37 17.77 -6.32
N LYS A 40 1.34 18.22 -5.50
CA LYS A 40 2.67 17.60 -5.42
C LYS A 40 2.60 16.20 -4.81
N LEU A 41 1.75 15.98 -3.81
CA LEU A 41 1.53 14.65 -3.24
C LEU A 41 0.84 13.73 -4.26
N GLU A 42 -0.21 14.23 -4.92
CA GLU A 42 -0.97 13.47 -5.92
C GLU A 42 -0.08 13.09 -7.10
N SER A 43 0.72 14.01 -7.62
CA SER A 43 1.68 13.74 -8.70
C SER A 43 2.69 12.65 -8.32
N LEU A 44 3.21 12.68 -7.07
CA LEU A 44 4.08 11.60 -6.59
C LEU A 44 3.32 10.26 -6.56
N LEU A 45 2.12 10.22 -6.00
CA LEU A 45 1.33 8.99 -5.91
C LEU A 45 0.96 8.44 -7.29
N HIS A 46 0.59 9.30 -8.25
CA HIS A 46 0.33 8.92 -9.63
C HIS A 46 1.54 8.25 -10.26
N LYS A 47 2.72 8.86 -10.13
CA LYS A 47 3.97 8.30 -10.62
C LYS A 47 4.29 6.94 -9.99
N LEU A 48 4.07 6.79 -8.69
CA LEU A 48 4.34 5.54 -7.99
C LEU A 48 3.36 4.43 -8.38
N LEU A 49 2.05 4.70 -8.34
CA LEU A 49 1.01 3.69 -8.42
C LEU A 49 0.52 3.41 -9.84
N ASN A 50 0.61 4.37 -10.75
CA ASN A 50 0.07 4.26 -12.11
C ASN A 50 1.15 4.20 -13.20
N GLU A 51 2.32 4.81 -12.97
CA GLU A 51 3.41 4.87 -13.97
C GLU A 51 4.54 3.86 -13.71
N GLY A 52 4.34 2.92 -12.77
CA GLY A 52 5.33 1.90 -12.44
C GLY A 52 6.54 2.41 -11.65
N GLY A 53 6.44 3.60 -11.04
CA GLY A 53 7.52 4.19 -10.22
C GLY A 53 7.72 3.53 -8.86
N LEU A 54 6.78 2.68 -8.41
CA LEU A 54 6.87 1.99 -7.13
C LEU A 54 7.69 0.70 -7.24
N ILE A 55 8.84 0.65 -6.55
CA ILE A 55 9.64 -0.57 -6.42
C ILE A 55 9.16 -1.33 -5.18
N MET A 56 8.49 -2.47 -5.39
CA MET A 56 7.95 -3.29 -4.31
C MET A 56 8.92 -4.39 -3.86
N LYS A 57 9.10 -4.52 -2.54
CA LYS A 57 9.79 -5.66 -1.94
C LYS A 57 8.79 -6.78 -1.66
N TRP A 58 8.57 -7.65 -2.63
CA TRP A 58 7.61 -8.76 -2.54
C TRP A 58 7.86 -9.72 -1.38
N ASN A 59 9.12 -9.92 -0.99
CA ASN A 59 9.50 -10.83 0.10
C ASN A 59 9.34 -10.20 1.51
N ARG A 60 8.70 -9.04 1.63
CA ARG A 60 8.57 -8.35 2.91
C ARG A 60 7.50 -8.99 3.78
N LYS A 61 7.87 -9.43 4.98
CA LYS A 61 6.91 -9.90 5.99
C LYS A 61 6.09 -8.71 6.54
N ILE A 62 4.82 -8.65 6.18
CA ILE A 62 3.85 -7.76 6.85
C ILE A 62 3.49 -8.44 8.16
N LYS A 63 3.84 -7.81 9.28
CA LYS A 63 3.50 -8.35 10.60
C LYS A 63 2.07 -7.96 10.94
N ASN A 64 1.25 -8.95 11.29
CA ASN A 64 0.01 -8.70 11.99
C ASN A 64 0.32 -8.13 13.38
N LYS A 65 0.06 -6.83 13.58
CA LYS A 65 0.28 -6.15 14.86
C LYS A 65 -0.75 -6.55 15.93
N GLY A 66 -1.84 -7.22 15.56
CA GLY A 66 -2.86 -7.71 16.49
C GLY A 66 -2.46 -8.98 17.26
N ASN A 67 -1.40 -9.67 16.83
CA ASN A 67 -0.94 -10.93 17.45
C ASN A 67 0.34 -10.76 18.29
N ALA A 68 0.76 -9.53 18.57
CA ALA A 68 1.84 -9.25 19.52
C ALA A 68 1.27 -9.35 20.94
N SER A 69 1.09 -10.58 21.41
CA SER A 69 1.02 -10.91 22.83
C SER A 69 2.42 -11.10 23.38
#